data_AF-A0A2H1JKH3-F1
#
_entry.id   AF-A0A2H1JKH3-F1
#
_cell.length_a   1.000
_cell.length_b   1.000
_cell.length_c   1.000
_cell.angle_alpha   90.00
_cell.angle_beta   90.00
_cell.angle_gamma   90.00
#
_symmetry.space_group_name_H-M   'P 1'
#
loop_
_entity.id
_entity.type
_entity.pdbx_description
1 polymer ?
#
loop_
_entity_poly.entity_id
_entity_poly.type
_entity_poly.pdbx_seq_one_letter_code
_entity_poly.pdbx_strand_id
1 'polypeptide(L)'
;MTATLTDPAPADPTPPKPRWKLSVPAVIIAVLFLVGTCVWTYPSMAAWFSQLDQSEVLKNETTTEDPNAPQNAEQLRLADEYNKKLQAGGARINAGQRLPQPGQSAGKDPSGTLGYNDILTSPSSDVMSRIQIPKINVDLPIYHGTSDETLLRGIGHLEGTALPVGGVGMNTVVTGHRGLAEAEMFTNLDKIGKGDYFTFNTFGRVVTYRVIETKIVDPDQTETLDPVAGKDLATLVTCTPLGINTQRILVIGERVIPTPPDALKDATEPPDIPGFPWWIVIMAGGAVAGAGYVWFAGRPVKPKPRPARKPAH
;
A
#
# COMPACT_ATOMS: atom_id res chain seq x y z
N MET A 1 2.56 13.90 101.41
CA MET A 1 2.57 15.10 100.57
C MET A 1 2.78 14.66 99.12
N THR A 2 1.74 14.93 98.34
CA THR A 2 1.52 14.81 96.90
C THR A 2 2.76 14.65 96.00
N ALA A 3 2.84 13.51 95.31
CA ALA A 3 3.65 13.34 94.11
C ALA A 3 2.95 14.02 92.94
N THR A 4 3.57 15.06 92.39
CA THR A 4 3.10 15.76 91.19
C THR A 4 3.39 14.89 89.97
N LEU A 5 2.34 14.25 89.43
CA LEU A 5 2.35 13.65 88.09
C LEU A 5 2.41 14.79 87.07
N THR A 6 3.57 15.00 86.44
CA THR A 6 3.66 15.75 85.18
C THR A 6 3.10 14.89 84.06
N ASP A 7 2.05 15.39 83.39
CA ASP A 7 1.44 14.76 82.21
C ASP A 7 2.49 14.44 81.13
N PRO A 8 2.37 13.32 80.41
CA PRO A 8 3.20 13.04 79.25
C PRO A 8 2.94 14.08 78.15
N ALA A 9 4.03 14.61 77.57
CA ALA A 9 3.97 15.57 76.48
C ALA A 9 3.05 15.07 75.33
N PRO A 10 2.26 15.96 74.71
CA PRO A 10 1.37 15.56 73.61
C PRO A 10 2.19 14.93 72.49
N ALA A 11 1.74 13.77 72.01
CA ALA A 11 2.37 13.07 70.90
C ALA A 11 2.45 14.01 69.68
N ASP A 12 3.65 14.13 69.10
CA ASP A 12 3.86 14.91 67.88
C ASP A 12 2.87 14.45 66.78
N PRO A 13 2.19 15.38 66.08
CA PRO A 13 1.27 15.01 65.02
C PRO A 13 2.03 14.21 63.95
N THR A 14 1.53 13.01 63.64
CA THR A 14 2.13 12.15 62.60
C THR A 14 2.24 12.94 61.29
N PRO A 15 3.42 12.97 60.63
CA PRO A 15 3.59 13.73 59.42
C PRO A 15 2.62 13.23 58.33
N PRO A 16 2.04 14.13 57.52
CA PRO A 16 1.07 13.75 56.50
C PRO A 16 1.69 12.76 55.52
N LYS A 17 0.95 11.69 55.19
CA LYS A 17 1.39 10.68 54.22
C LYS A 17 1.73 11.38 52.89
N PRO A 18 2.86 11.06 52.25
CA PRO A 18 3.24 11.71 51.03
C PRO A 18 2.22 11.39 49.93
N ARG A 19 1.64 12.43 49.33
CA ARG A 19 0.62 12.32 48.29
C ARG A 19 1.27 12.43 46.91
N TRP A 20 0.69 11.74 45.94
CA TRP A 20 1.07 11.88 44.53
C TRP A 20 0.88 13.33 44.06
N LYS A 21 1.81 13.85 43.26
CA LYS A 21 1.73 15.19 42.68
C LYS A 21 1.99 15.14 41.18
N LEU A 22 1.17 15.86 40.41
CA LEU A 22 1.36 15.96 38.97
C LEU A 22 2.65 16.74 38.68
N SER A 23 3.57 16.12 37.94
CA SER A 23 4.80 16.76 37.47
C SER A 23 4.54 17.39 36.09
N VAL A 24 4.48 18.72 36.02
CA VAL A 24 4.29 19.46 34.75
C VAL A 24 5.35 19.10 33.71
N PRO A 25 6.66 19.01 34.04
CA PRO A 25 7.67 18.54 33.09
C PRO A 25 7.41 17.12 32.57
N ALA A 26 6.94 16.21 33.44
CA ALA A 26 6.62 14.84 33.03
C ALA A 26 5.43 14.80 32.05
N VAL A 27 4.43 15.68 32.26
CA VAL A 27 3.32 15.84 31.32
C VAL A 27 3.80 16.35 29.97
N ILE A 28 4.67 17.38 29.94
CA ILE A 28 5.23 17.91 28.68
C ILE A 28 5.97 16.82 27.91
N ILE A 29 6.82 16.04 28.59
CA ILE A 29 7.57 14.94 27.98
C ILE A 29 6.61 13.87 27.43
N ALA A 30 5.58 13.50 28.20
CA ALA A 30 4.59 12.53 27.75
C ALA A 30 3.81 13.01 26.53
N VAL A 31 3.44 14.30 26.48
CA VAL A 31 2.78 14.90 25.31
C VAL A 31 3.69 14.89 24.09
N LEU A 32 4.96 15.29 24.22
CA LEU A 32 5.93 15.25 23.12
C LEU A 32 6.14 13.82 22.60
N PHE A 33 6.19 12.83 23.50
CA PHE A 33 6.25 11.42 23.14
C PHE A 33 5.01 10.98 22.35
N LEU A 34 3.81 11.38 22.76
CA LEU A 34 2.58 11.05 22.04
C LEU A 34 2.52 11.72 20.67
N VAL A 35 2.92 12.99 20.56
CA VAL A 35 3.03 13.69 19.27
C VAL A 35 4.02 12.96 18.35
N GLY A 36 5.19 12.56 18.86
CA GLY A 36 6.17 11.76 18.11
C GLY A 36 5.59 10.42 17.65
N THR A 37 4.82 9.75 18.51
CA THR A 37 4.12 8.50 18.17
C THR A 37 3.10 8.72 17.07
N CYS A 38 2.28 9.77 17.15
CA CYS A 38 1.31 10.13 16.10
C CYS A 38 1.99 10.32 14.74
N VAL A 39 3.05 11.14 14.70
CA VAL A 39 3.80 11.43 13.48
C VAL A 39 4.42 10.16 12.91
N TRP A 40 4.98 9.30 13.76
CA TRP A 40 5.55 8.02 13.33
C TRP A 40 4.50 7.06 12.76
N THR A 41 3.31 6.99 13.35
CA THR A 41 2.23 6.12 12.89
C THR A 41 1.43 6.66 11.70
N TYR A 42 1.61 7.93 11.33
CA TYR A 42 0.82 8.59 10.30
C TYR A 42 0.85 7.85 8.94
N PRO A 43 2.01 7.44 8.39
CA PRO A 43 2.02 6.74 7.10
C PRO A 43 1.25 5.41 7.15
N SER A 44 1.36 4.65 8.25
CA SER A 44 0.62 3.39 8.42
C SER A 44 -0.89 3.63 8.54
N MET A 45 -1.29 4.71 9.22
CA MET A 45 -2.70 5.11 9.31
C MET A 45 -3.23 5.55 7.94
N ALA A 46 -2.50 6.39 7.21
CA ALA A 46 -2.88 6.88 5.89
C ALA A 46 -2.99 5.72 4.88
N ALA A 47 -2.00 4.83 4.83
CA ALA A 47 -2.02 3.64 3.99
C ALA A 47 -3.22 2.72 4.30
N TRP A 48 -3.59 2.58 5.58
CA TRP A 48 -4.75 1.80 5.98
C TRP A 48 -6.06 2.41 5.47
N PHE A 49 -6.24 3.73 5.58
CA PHE A 49 -7.42 4.41 5.02
C PHE A 49 -7.43 4.38 3.48
N SER A 50 -6.28 4.53 2.83
CA SER A 50 -6.19 4.41 1.37
C SER A 50 -6.58 3.02 0.88
N GLN A 51 -6.15 1.96 1.58
CA GLN A 51 -6.56 0.59 1.28
C GLN A 51 -8.06 0.36 1.52
N LEU A 52 -8.68 1.02 2.50
CA LEU A 52 -10.14 0.99 2.64
C LEU A 52 -10.83 1.51 1.39
N ASP A 53 -10.47 2.73 0.97
CA ASP A 53 -11.07 3.39 -0.19
C ASP A 53 -10.86 2.54 -1.46
N GLN A 54 -9.65 2.02 -1.66
CA GLN A 54 -9.32 1.12 -2.78
C GLN A 54 -10.12 -0.19 -2.74
N SER A 55 -10.34 -0.77 -1.55
CA SER A 55 -11.15 -1.98 -1.40
C SER A 55 -12.62 -1.73 -1.71
N GLU A 56 -13.14 -0.56 -1.36
CA GLU A 56 -14.53 -0.19 -1.63
C GLU A 56 -14.77 0.02 -3.12
N VAL A 57 -13.80 0.67 -3.79
CA VAL A 57 -13.76 0.78 -5.25
C VAL A 57 -13.71 -0.59 -5.92
N LEU A 58 -13.15 -1.63 -5.30
CA LEU A 58 -13.14 -2.99 -5.88
C LEU A 58 -14.37 -3.84 -5.52
N LYS A 59 -15.01 -3.59 -4.37
CA LYS A 59 -16.21 -4.31 -3.90
C LYS A 59 -17.48 -3.96 -4.67
N ASN A 60 -17.59 -2.72 -5.11
CA ASN A 60 -18.79 -2.20 -5.77
C ASN A 60 -18.80 -2.47 -7.29
N GLU A 61 -17.85 -3.26 -7.80
CA GLU A 61 -17.62 -3.43 -9.23
C GLU A 61 -18.13 -4.76 -9.77
N THR A 62 -19.24 -4.66 -10.49
CA THR A 62 -19.87 -5.71 -11.32
C THR A 62 -18.92 -6.29 -12.40
N THR A 63 -17.72 -5.73 -12.56
CA THR A 63 -16.69 -6.14 -13.53
C THR A 63 -15.82 -7.31 -13.04
N THR A 64 -16.08 -7.92 -11.89
CA THR A 64 -15.24 -9.01 -11.38
C THR A 64 -15.91 -10.37 -11.28
N GLU A 65 -17.24 -10.46 -11.46
CA GLU A 65 -18.00 -11.64 -11.04
C GLU A 65 -18.32 -12.66 -12.15
N ASP A 66 -18.75 -12.24 -13.35
CA ASP A 66 -19.08 -13.18 -14.45
C ASP A 66 -18.55 -12.71 -15.81
N PRO A 67 -17.55 -13.39 -16.40
CA PRO A 67 -17.05 -13.06 -17.74
C PRO A 67 -18.03 -13.36 -18.87
N ASN A 68 -19.08 -14.15 -18.62
CA ASN A 68 -20.09 -14.51 -19.62
C ASN A 68 -21.30 -13.57 -19.61
N ALA A 69 -21.37 -12.65 -18.64
CA ALA A 69 -22.38 -11.60 -18.65
C ALA A 69 -22.27 -10.81 -19.98
N PRO A 70 -23.36 -10.53 -20.69
CA PRO A 70 -23.29 -9.97 -22.05
C PRO A 70 -22.42 -8.71 -22.19
N GLN A 71 -22.44 -7.84 -21.17
CA GLN A 71 -21.64 -6.61 -21.14
C GLN A 71 -20.14 -6.93 -20.97
N ASN A 72 -19.80 -7.83 -20.04
CA ASN A 72 -18.42 -8.24 -19.76
C ASN A 72 -17.82 -9.00 -20.95
N ALA A 73 -18.59 -9.92 -21.53
CA ALA A 73 -18.18 -10.67 -22.71
C ALA A 73 -17.89 -9.76 -23.90
N GLU A 74 -18.68 -8.70 -24.10
CA GLU A 74 -18.44 -7.72 -25.16
C GLU A 74 -17.16 -6.92 -24.89
N GLN A 75 -16.96 -6.40 -23.68
CA GLN A 75 -15.73 -5.66 -23.32
C GLN A 75 -14.47 -6.53 -23.48
N LEU A 76 -14.54 -7.80 -23.09
CA LEU A 76 -13.47 -8.77 -23.29
C LEU A 76 -13.21 -9.05 -24.78
N ARG A 77 -14.26 -9.15 -25.60
CA ARG A 77 -14.14 -9.32 -27.06
C ARG A 77 -13.44 -8.11 -27.70
N LEU A 78 -13.81 -6.89 -27.28
CA LEU A 78 -13.19 -5.65 -27.74
C LEU A 78 -11.71 -5.59 -27.34
N ALA A 79 -11.37 -6.00 -26.11
CA ALA A 79 -9.99 -6.06 -25.65
C ALA A 79 -9.15 -7.08 -26.43
N ASP A 80 -9.70 -8.26 -26.72
CA ASP A 80 -9.03 -9.27 -27.54
C ASP A 80 -8.80 -8.76 -28.99
N GLU A 81 -9.75 -8.00 -29.54
CA GLU A 81 -9.61 -7.38 -30.87
C GLU A 81 -8.54 -6.29 -30.88
N TYR A 82 -8.50 -5.44 -29.86
CA TYR A 82 -7.48 -4.41 -29.68
C TYR A 82 -6.08 -5.01 -29.57
N ASN A 83 -5.90 -6.03 -28.73
CA ASN A 83 -4.61 -6.71 -28.57
C ASN A 83 -4.13 -7.33 -29.90
N LYS A 84 -5.03 -7.98 -30.66
CA LYS A 84 -4.71 -8.52 -32.00
C LYS A 84 -4.27 -7.44 -32.98
N LYS A 85 -4.90 -6.26 -32.96
CA LYS A 85 -4.50 -5.12 -33.78
C LYS A 85 -3.13 -4.56 -33.38
N LEU A 86 -2.83 -4.50 -32.09
CA LEU A 86 -1.51 -4.09 -31.59
C LEU A 86 -0.39 -5.01 -32.11
N GLN A 87 -0.60 -6.33 -32.02
CA GLN A 87 0.36 -7.33 -32.48
C GLN A 87 0.65 -7.24 -33.99
N ALA A 88 -0.28 -6.73 -34.80
CA ALA A 88 -0.10 -6.51 -36.22
C ALA A 88 0.80 -5.29 -36.56
N GLY A 89 1.38 -4.62 -35.56
CA GLY A 89 2.37 -3.53 -35.73
C GLY A 89 1.88 -2.14 -35.30
N GLY A 90 0.87 -2.06 -34.43
CA GLY A 90 0.16 -0.83 -34.10
C GLY A 90 0.78 0.09 -33.05
N ALA A 91 1.75 -0.36 -32.25
CA ALA A 91 2.34 0.47 -31.19
C ALA A 91 3.87 0.45 -31.22
N ARG A 92 4.45 1.63 -31.44
CA ARG A 92 5.85 1.94 -31.16
C ARG A 92 5.88 2.75 -29.87
N ILE A 93 6.49 2.20 -28.82
CA ILE A 93 6.74 2.94 -27.58
C ILE A 93 7.88 3.92 -27.87
N ASN A 94 7.64 5.23 -27.69
CA ASN A 94 8.69 6.23 -27.85
C ASN A 94 9.63 6.17 -26.63
N ALA A 95 10.90 5.84 -26.86
CA ALA A 95 11.94 5.88 -25.82
C ALA A 95 12.24 7.33 -25.40
N GLY A 96 12.35 7.59 -24.09
CA GLY A 96 12.97 8.81 -23.56
C GLY A 96 12.05 9.82 -22.85
N GLN A 97 10.86 9.45 -22.37
CA GLN A 97 10.04 10.32 -21.52
C GLN A 97 9.99 9.83 -20.06
N ARG A 98 9.96 10.77 -19.11
CA ARG A 98 10.30 10.56 -17.68
C ARG A 98 9.35 9.64 -16.90
N LEU A 99 8.25 9.23 -17.51
CA LEU A 99 7.36 8.14 -17.13
C LEU A 99 6.91 7.51 -18.46
N PRO A 100 6.46 6.23 -18.49
CA PRO A 100 5.82 5.67 -19.67
C PRO A 100 4.55 6.47 -19.95
N GLN A 101 4.65 7.57 -20.68
CA GLN A 101 3.51 8.36 -21.13
C GLN A 101 3.02 7.77 -22.45
N PRO A 102 1.70 7.81 -22.72
CA PRO A 102 1.19 7.52 -24.04
C PRO A 102 1.95 8.39 -25.03
N GLY A 103 2.66 7.79 -25.98
CA GLY A 103 3.32 8.56 -27.02
C GLY A 103 2.29 9.44 -27.71
N GLN A 104 2.64 10.68 -28.10
CA GLN A 104 1.74 11.62 -28.80
C GLN A 104 1.27 11.12 -30.21
N SER A 105 1.42 9.83 -30.49
CA SER A 105 0.90 9.14 -31.67
C SER A 105 0.34 7.74 -31.37
N ALA A 106 0.29 7.31 -30.10
CA ALA A 106 -0.50 6.16 -29.67
C ALA A 106 -1.85 6.71 -29.21
N GLY A 107 -2.92 6.52 -30.00
CA GLY A 107 -4.27 6.93 -29.57
C GLY A 107 -5.14 7.64 -30.60
N LYS A 108 -4.67 7.89 -31.83
CA LYS A 108 -5.59 8.24 -32.94
C LYS A 108 -5.58 7.15 -33.99
N ASP A 109 -6.41 6.15 -33.75
CA ASP A 109 -6.94 5.31 -34.81
C ASP A 109 -7.62 6.23 -35.88
N PRO A 110 -7.09 6.33 -37.11
CA PRO A 110 -7.72 7.11 -38.17
C PRO A 110 -9.04 6.48 -38.67
N SER A 111 -9.33 5.23 -38.27
CA SER A 111 -10.46 4.43 -38.74
C SER A 111 -11.70 4.48 -37.84
N GLY A 112 -11.65 5.23 -36.72
CA GLY A 112 -12.82 5.57 -35.92
C GLY A 112 -13.60 4.40 -35.33
N THR A 113 -12.97 3.26 -35.02
CA THR A 113 -13.75 2.07 -34.62
C THR A 113 -13.54 1.59 -33.18
N LEU A 114 -12.42 1.80 -32.47
CA LEU A 114 -12.33 1.53 -31.01
C LEU A 114 -11.26 2.39 -30.35
N GLY A 115 -11.64 3.34 -29.49
CA GLY A 115 -10.70 4.14 -28.71
C GLY A 115 -10.19 3.35 -27.50
N TYR A 116 -8.91 3.46 -27.17
CA TYR A 116 -8.31 2.82 -25.99
C TYR A 116 -9.12 3.07 -24.70
N ASN A 117 -9.63 4.30 -24.53
CA ASN A 117 -10.43 4.71 -23.37
C ASN A 117 -11.87 4.19 -23.38
N ASP A 118 -12.32 3.52 -24.44
CA ASP A 118 -13.69 2.98 -24.55
C ASP A 118 -13.74 1.47 -24.25
N ILE A 119 -12.59 0.81 -24.16
CA ILE A 119 -12.45 -0.63 -23.96
C ILE A 119 -12.15 -0.93 -22.49
N LEU A 120 -12.72 -2.02 -21.95
CA LEU A 120 -12.65 -2.37 -20.53
C LEU A 120 -13.22 -1.26 -19.65
N THR A 121 -14.35 -0.68 -20.04
CA THR A 121 -15.05 0.36 -19.28
C THR A 121 -16.40 -0.12 -18.77
N SER A 122 -16.85 0.44 -17.64
CA SER A 122 -18.18 0.21 -17.06
C SER A 122 -18.91 1.54 -16.86
N PRO A 123 -20.23 1.63 -17.06
CA PRO A 123 -20.98 2.85 -16.74
C PRO A 123 -20.88 3.29 -15.28
N SER A 124 -20.60 2.34 -14.38
CA SER A 124 -20.50 2.59 -12.94
C SER A 124 -19.08 2.89 -12.47
N SER A 125 -18.06 2.76 -13.32
CA SER A 125 -16.66 2.77 -12.89
C SER A 125 -15.65 3.03 -13.98
N ASP A 126 -14.54 3.64 -13.58
CA ASP A 126 -13.36 3.85 -14.40
C ASP A 126 -12.27 2.79 -14.16
N VAL A 127 -12.53 1.75 -13.36
CA VAL A 127 -11.62 0.63 -13.16
C VAL A 127 -11.57 -0.24 -14.41
N MET A 128 -10.38 -0.36 -15.00
CA MET A 128 -10.09 -1.25 -16.14
C MET A 128 -9.99 -2.72 -15.71
N SER A 129 -9.29 -2.97 -14.60
CA SER A 129 -8.97 -4.31 -14.11
C SER A 129 -8.55 -4.25 -12.64
N ARG A 130 -8.39 -5.40 -11.99
CA ARG A 130 -7.81 -5.54 -10.66
C ARG A 130 -6.51 -6.33 -10.76
N ILE A 131 -5.47 -5.91 -10.04
CA ILE A 131 -4.22 -6.67 -9.88
C ILE A 131 -4.09 -7.20 -8.46
N GLN A 132 -3.68 -8.46 -8.33
CA GLN A 132 -3.29 -9.06 -7.06
C GLN A 132 -1.87 -9.60 -7.10
N ILE A 133 -1.11 -9.36 -6.03
CA ILE A 133 0.24 -9.88 -5.81
C ILE A 133 0.32 -10.41 -4.37
N PRO A 134 -0.06 -11.68 -4.11
CA PRO A 134 -0.23 -12.21 -2.76
C PRO A 134 1.00 -12.06 -1.86
N LYS A 135 2.21 -12.26 -2.43
CA LYS A 135 3.47 -12.21 -1.67
C LYS A 135 3.71 -10.87 -0.96
N ILE A 136 3.19 -9.77 -1.50
CA ILE A 136 3.37 -8.42 -0.97
C ILE A 136 2.04 -7.77 -0.59
N ASN A 137 0.96 -8.56 -0.46
CA ASN A 137 -0.38 -8.11 -0.09
C ASN A 137 -0.89 -6.95 -0.96
N VAL A 138 -0.58 -6.96 -2.25
CA VAL A 138 -1.13 -5.99 -3.20
C VAL A 138 -2.46 -6.52 -3.73
N ASP A 139 -3.48 -5.69 -3.64
CA ASP A 139 -4.79 -5.88 -4.26
C ASP A 139 -5.33 -4.50 -4.64
N LEU A 140 -5.19 -4.11 -5.90
CA LEU A 140 -5.38 -2.73 -6.35
C LEU A 140 -6.16 -2.63 -7.65
N PRO A 141 -6.95 -1.56 -7.83
CA PRO A 141 -7.53 -1.24 -9.12
C PRO A 141 -6.45 -0.80 -10.12
N ILE A 142 -6.64 -1.19 -11.37
CA ILE A 142 -5.93 -0.73 -12.55
C ILE A 142 -6.86 0.20 -13.32
N TYR A 143 -6.34 1.34 -13.73
CA TYR A 143 -7.02 2.38 -14.49
C TYR A 143 -6.36 2.57 -15.86
N HIS A 144 -7.08 3.20 -16.78
CA HIS A 144 -6.52 3.59 -18.07
C HIS A 144 -5.45 4.68 -17.91
N GLY A 145 -4.30 4.45 -18.54
CA GLY A 145 -3.25 5.45 -18.68
C GLY A 145 -2.35 5.56 -17.46
N THR A 146 -1.43 6.50 -17.51
CA THR A 146 -0.31 6.61 -16.58
C THR A 146 -0.07 8.06 -16.16
N SER A 147 -1.14 8.86 -16.19
CA SER A 147 -1.10 10.25 -15.72
C SER A 147 -0.85 10.29 -14.22
N ASP A 148 -0.31 11.41 -13.71
CA ASP A 148 -0.10 11.57 -12.27
C ASP A 148 -1.41 11.42 -11.48
N GLU A 149 -2.53 11.91 -12.03
CA GLU A 149 -3.87 11.73 -11.43
C GLU A 149 -4.25 10.25 -11.33
N THR A 150 -3.98 9.47 -12.39
CA THR A 150 -4.23 8.02 -12.42
C THR A 150 -3.38 7.30 -11.38
N LEU A 151 -2.08 7.59 -11.33
CA LEU A 151 -1.12 6.89 -10.48
C LEU A 151 -1.25 7.25 -8.99
N LEU A 152 -1.87 8.38 -8.66
CA LEU A 152 -2.25 8.72 -7.29
C LEU A 152 -3.46 7.90 -6.79
N ARG A 153 -4.32 7.43 -7.70
CA ARG A 153 -5.53 6.67 -7.37
C ARG A 153 -5.27 5.16 -7.29
N GLY A 154 -4.39 4.63 -8.12
CA GLY A 154 -4.06 3.22 -8.14
C GLY A 154 -2.99 2.88 -9.16
N ILE A 155 -3.15 1.73 -9.81
CA ILE A 155 -2.23 1.24 -10.85
C ILE A 155 -2.68 1.78 -12.21
N GLY A 156 -1.74 2.24 -13.02
CA GLY A 156 -2.01 2.71 -14.38
C GLY A 156 -1.60 1.67 -15.43
N HIS A 157 -2.46 1.41 -16.40
CA HIS A 157 -2.10 0.65 -17.60
C HIS A 157 -1.38 1.54 -18.62
N LEU A 158 -0.25 1.07 -19.14
CA LEU A 158 0.52 1.79 -20.15
C LEU A 158 -0.15 1.69 -21.53
N GLU A 159 -0.73 2.80 -21.97
CA GLU A 159 -1.30 2.91 -23.31
C GLU A 159 -0.28 2.55 -24.40
N GLY A 160 -0.74 1.80 -25.40
CA GLY A 160 0.11 1.23 -26.45
C GLY A 160 0.69 -0.15 -26.10
N THR A 161 0.47 -0.65 -24.88
CA THR A 161 0.73 -2.06 -24.53
C THR A 161 -0.55 -2.87 -24.53
N ALA A 162 -0.43 -4.20 -24.47
CA ALA A 162 -1.59 -5.08 -24.54
C ALA A 162 -2.46 -4.93 -23.27
N LEU A 163 -3.78 -4.84 -23.45
CA LEU A 163 -4.74 -4.82 -22.35
C LEU A 163 -4.65 -6.10 -21.51
N PRO A 164 -4.96 -6.06 -20.20
CA PRO A 164 -4.69 -7.11 -19.21
C PRO A 164 -5.56 -8.39 -19.34
N VAL A 165 -5.95 -8.77 -20.56
CA VAL A 165 -6.72 -9.99 -20.87
C VAL A 165 -5.84 -11.17 -21.33
N GLY A 166 -4.52 -10.94 -21.42
CA GLY A 166 -3.51 -11.87 -21.93
C GLY A 166 -3.51 -12.03 -23.46
N GLY A 167 -2.67 -12.94 -23.94
CA GLY A 167 -2.55 -13.26 -25.35
C GLY A 167 -1.12 -13.62 -25.76
N VAL A 168 -0.97 -14.63 -26.61
CA VAL A 168 0.35 -15.02 -27.12
C VAL A 168 0.94 -13.93 -28.02
N GLY A 169 2.21 -13.62 -27.79
CA GLY A 169 2.93 -12.54 -28.46
C GLY A 169 2.53 -11.15 -27.99
N MET A 170 2.07 -11.03 -26.74
CA MET A 170 1.67 -9.78 -26.10
C MET A 170 2.57 -9.49 -24.89
N ASN A 171 2.66 -8.20 -24.51
CA ASN A 171 3.16 -7.78 -23.22
C ASN A 171 2.21 -6.72 -22.64
N THR A 172 1.54 -7.03 -21.54
CA THR A 172 0.75 -6.05 -20.77
C THR A 172 1.67 -5.30 -19.82
N VAL A 173 1.67 -3.97 -19.84
CA VAL A 173 2.51 -3.20 -18.93
C VAL A 173 1.66 -2.33 -18.02
N VAL A 174 1.87 -2.48 -16.72
CA VAL A 174 1.20 -1.68 -15.69
C VAL A 174 2.23 -1.01 -14.77
N THR A 175 1.93 0.18 -14.30
CA THR A 175 2.83 0.99 -13.48
C THR A 175 2.14 1.51 -12.23
N GLY A 176 2.88 1.60 -11.14
CA GLY A 176 2.41 2.15 -9.87
C GLY A 176 3.51 2.96 -9.19
N HIS A 177 3.13 3.95 -8.40
CA HIS A 177 4.08 4.69 -7.58
C HIS A 177 4.78 3.79 -6.56
N ARG A 178 5.94 4.25 -6.10
CA ARG A 178 6.72 3.65 -5.01
C ARG A 178 7.07 4.73 -4.00
N GLY A 179 6.66 4.52 -2.75
CA GLY A 179 6.98 5.41 -1.64
C GLY A 179 6.03 6.59 -1.45
N LEU A 180 4.75 6.48 -1.81
CA LEU A 180 3.77 7.49 -1.39
C LEU A 180 3.59 7.44 0.13
N ALA A 181 3.36 8.59 0.76
CA ALA A 181 3.12 8.63 2.20
C ALA A 181 1.74 8.07 2.57
N GLU A 182 0.79 8.18 1.64
CA GLU A 182 -0.62 7.87 1.81
C GLU A 182 -1.02 6.49 1.32
N ALA A 183 -0.24 5.84 0.46
CA ALA A 183 -0.61 4.56 -0.15
C ALA A 183 0.61 3.69 -0.49
N GLU A 184 0.47 2.37 -0.30
CA GLU A 184 1.58 1.44 -0.50
C GLU A 184 1.87 1.16 -1.99
N MET A 185 0.85 1.10 -2.86
CA MET A 185 1.01 0.91 -4.31
C MET A 185 2.03 -0.21 -4.65
N PHE A 186 3.03 0.06 -5.50
CA PHE A 186 4.12 -0.87 -5.82
C PHE A 186 5.39 -0.64 -4.98
N THR A 187 5.25 -0.07 -3.77
CA THR A 187 6.40 0.22 -2.88
C THR A 187 7.26 -1.01 -2.59
N ASN A 188 6.63 -2.18 -2.48
CA ASN A 188 7.30 -3.46 -2.15
C ASN A 188 7.63 -4.33 -3.37
N LEU A 189 7.56 -3.79 -4.59
CA LEU A 189 7.79 -4.57 -5.81
C LEU A 189 9.23 -5.11 -5.90
N ASP A 190 10.18 -4.51 -5.17
CA ASP A 190 11.56 -5.00 -4.98
C ASP A 190 11.66 -6.32 -4.21
N LYS A 191 10.60 -6.73 -3.50
CA LYS A 191 10.53 -8.03 -2.79
C LYS A 191 10.04 -9.17 -3.68
N ILE A 192 9.64 -8.88 -4.92
CA ILE A 192 9.17 -9.87 -5.89
C ILE A 192 10.34 -10.41 -6.72
N GLY A 193 10.39 -11.72 -6.85
CA GLY A 193 11.42 -12.46 -7.56
C GLY A 193 10.87 -13.66 -8.32
N LYS A 194 11.78 -14.36 -8.99
CA LYS A 194 11.45 -15.50 -9.85
C LYS A 194 10.65 -16.57 -9.09
N GLY A 195 9.56 -17.01 -9.70
CA GLY A 195 8.66 -18.04 -9.14
C GLY A 195 7.45 -17.48 -8.40
N ASP A 196 7.46 -16.20 -8.02
CA ASP A 196 6.27 -15.55 -7.45
C ASP A 196 5.17 -15.37 -8.51
N TYR A 197 3.94 -15.11 -8.07
CA TYR A 197 2.78 -14.96 -8.93
C TYR A 197 2.11 -13.60 -8.76
N PHE A 198 1.52 -13.13 -9.84
CA PHE A 198 0.55 -12.05 -9.83
C PHE A 198 -0.58 -12.35 -10.82
N THR A 199 -1.75 -11.76 -10.57
CA THR A 199 -2.97 -12.08 -11.29
C THR A 199 -3.69 -10.79 -11.69
N PHE A 200 -4.25 -10.76 -12.89
CA PHE A 200 -5.25 -9.78 -13.28
C PHE A 200 -6.64 -10.41 -13.29
N ASN A 201 -7.62 -9.71 -12.71
CA ASN A 201 -9.03 -9.95 -12.95
C ASN A 201 -9.57 -8.81 -13.82
N THR A 202 -10.00 -9.14 -15.03
CA THR A 202 -10.53 -8.17 -16.00
C THR A 202 -11.89 -8.65 -16.43
N PHE A 203 -12.98 -7.98 -16.04
CA PHE A 203 -14.34 -8.34 -16.47
C PHE A 203 -14.67 -9.82 -16.19
N GLY A 204 -14.23 -10.35 -15.05
CA GLY A 204 -14.37 -11.76 -14.64
C GLY A 204 -13.39 -12.74 -15.29
N ARG A 205 -12.57 -12.30 -16.26
CA ARG A 205 -11.50 -13.12 -16.84
C ARG A 205 -10.26 -13.02 -15.96
N VAL A 206 -9.87 -14.14 -15.37
CA VAL A 206 -8.70 -14.22 -14.50
C VAL A 206 -7.49 -14.79 -15.25
N VAL A 207 -6.40 -14.00 -15.28
CA VAL A 207 -5.15 -14.36 -15.95
C VAL A 207 -3.98 -14.25 -14.97
N THR A 208 -3.23 -15.34 -14.78
CA THR A 208 -2.13 -15.40 -13.81
C THR A 208 -0.79 -15.53 -14.51
N TYR A 209 0.20 -14.82 -14.00
CA TYR A 209 1.57 -14.82 -14.49
C TYR A 209 2.52 -15.27 -13.38
N ARG A 210 3.53 -16.05 -13.76
CA ARG A 210 4.65 -16.41 -12.88
C ARG A 210 5.84 -15.55 -13.24
N VAL A 211 6.42 -14.88 -12.25
CA VAL A 211 7.60 -14.04 -12.41
C VAL A 211 8.77 -14.89 -12.91
N ILE A 212 9.34 -14.50 -14.05
CA ILE A 212 10.49 -15.14 -14.66
C ILE A 212 11.78 -14.34 -14.47
N GLU A 213 11.66 -13.02 -14.33
CA GLU A 213 12.77 -12.08 -14.21
C GLU A 213 12.34 -10.82 -13.44
N THR A 214 13.24 -10.30 -12.60
CA THR A 214 13.17 -8.96 -12.04
C THR A 214 14.45 -8.22 -12.39
N LYS A 215 14.35 -7.01 -12.92
CA LYS A 215 15.53 -6.19 -13.31
C LYS A 215 15.38 -4.73 -12.92
N ILE A 216 16.53 -4.07 -12.78
CA ILE A 216 16.63 -2.62 -12.63
C ILE A 216 17.18 -2.07 -13.93
N VAL A 217 16.46 -1.12 -14.52
CA VAL A 217 16.81 -0.50 -15.81
C VAL A 217 16.79 1.02 -15.69
N ASP A 218 17.48 1.68 -16.62
CA ASP A 218 17.35 3.13 -16.75
C ASP A 218 16.02 3.49 -17.45
N PRO A 219 15.43 4.68 -17.18
CA PRO A 219 14.09 5.01 -17.66
C PRO A 219 13.94 5.05 -19.20
N ASP A 220 15.04 5.17 -19.93
CA ASP A 220 15.10 5.19 -21.40
C ASP A 220 15.21 3.79 -22.03
N GLN A 221 15.46 2.74 -21.24
CA GLN A 221 15.59 1.35 -21.69
C GLN A 221 14.21 0.66 -21.86
N THR A 222 13.43 1.14 -22.83
CA THR A 222 12.04 0.69 -23.07
C THR A 222 11.94 -0.62 -23.86
N GLU A 223 13.02 -1.08 -24.50
CA GLU A 223 13.04 -2.33 -25.30
C GLU A 223 12.65 -3.57 -24.49
N THR A 224 12.82 -3.51 -23.17
CA THR A 224 12.41 -4.59 -22.26
C THR A 224 10.89 -4.70 -22.08
N LEU A 225 10.14 -3.71 -22.55
CA LEU A 225 8.67 -3.67 -22.53
C LEU A 225 8.06 -4.17 -23.84
N ASP A 226 8.86 -4.45 -24.86
CA ASP A 226 8.36 -4.93 -26.15
C ASP A 226 7.76 -6.36 -26.03
N PRO A 227 6.71 -6.66 -26.81
CA PRO A 227 6.17 -8.01 -26.86
C PRO A 227 7.18 -8.99 -27.47
N VAL A 228 7.22 -10.21 -26.91
CA VAL A 228 8.08 -11.29 -27.41
C VAL A 228 7.23 -12.32 -28.14
N ALA A 229 7.56 -12.57 -29.41
CA ALA A 229 6.84 -13.54 -30.24
C ALA A 229 6.74 -14.92 -29.55
N GLY A 230 5.54 -15.48 -29.53
CA GLY A 230 5.28 -16.78 -28.91
C GLY A 230 5.15 -16.76 -27.39
N LYS A 231 5.30 -15.61 -26.72
CA LYS A 231 5.14 -15.48 -25.26
C LYS A 231 3.96 -14.59 -24.89
N ASP A 232 3.23 -14.96 -23.85
CA ASP A 232 2.22 -14.11 -23.21
C ASP A 232 2.85 -13.54 -21.94
N LEU A 233 3.22 -12.26 -21.98
CA LEU A 233 3.97 -11.57 -20.94
C LEU A 233 3.14 -10.49 -20.27
N ALA A 234 3.50 -10.20 -19.03
CA ALA A 234 3.08 -9.00 -18.34
C ALA A 234 4.24 -8.43 -17.53
N THR A 235 4.38 -7.10 -17.53
CA THR A 235 5.44 -6.38 -16.85
C THR A 235 4.87 -5.38 -15.86
N LEU A 236 5.28 -5.50 -14.60
CA LEU A 236 4.97 -4.54 -13.54
C LEU A 236 6.14 -3.57 -13.41
N VAL A 237 5.85 -2.26 -13.39
CA VAL A 237 6.85 -1.20 -13.41
C VAL A 237 6.71 -0.31 -12.18
N THR A 238 7.83 0.00 -11.52
CA THR A 238 7.87 1.07 -10.51
C THR A 238 9.22 1.79 -10.44
N CYS A 239 9.27 2.93 -9.76
CA CYS A 239 10.49 3.74 -9.60
C CYS A 239 11.43 3.20 -8.51
N THR A 240 12.74 3.35 -8.71
CA THR A 240 13.77 2.98 -7.72
C THR A 240 15.03 3.83 -7.90
N PRO A 241 15.94 3.95 -6.92
CA PRO A 241 15.78 3.67 -5.48
C PRO A 241 14.71 4.54 -4.83
N LEU A 242 14.16 4.08 -3.70
CA LEU A 242 13.10 4.80 -2.97
C LEU A 242 13.57 6.22 -2.60
N GLY A 243 12.76 7.23 -2.94
CA GLY A 243 13.07 8.64 -2.68
C GLY A 243 14.02 9.31 -3.69
N ILE A 244 14.64 8.54 -4.59
CA ILE A 244 15.54 9.05 -5.64
C ILE A 244 14.92 8.88 -7.03
N ASN A 245 14.28 7.72 -7.28
CA ASN A 245 13.48 7.44 -8.47
C ASN A 245 14.21 7.59 -9.83
N THR A 246 15.54 7.40 -9.84
CA THR A 246 16.39 7.53 -11.04
C THR A 246 16.29 6.35 -12.01
N GLN A 247 15.87 5.18 -11.54
CA GLN A 247 15.79 3.93 -12.28
C GLN A 247 14.39 3.31 -12.15
N ARG A 248 14.16 2.20 -12.86
CA ARG A 248 12.90 1.46 -12.81
C ARG A 248 13.13 0.01 -12.42
N ILE A 249 12.29 -0.52 -11.54
CA ILE A 249 12.16 -1.97 -11.33
C ILE A 249 11.17 -2.47 -12.35
N LEU A 250 11.55 -3.51 -13.09
CA LEU A 250 10.67 -4.26 -13.97
C LEU A 250 10.55 -5.68 -13.42
N VAL A 251 9.32 -6.08 -13.09
CA VAL A 251 8.98 -7.47 -12.76
C VAL A 251 8.26 -8.07 -13.96
N ILE A 252 8.89 -9.04 -14.61
CA ILE A 252 8.37 -9.69 -15.83
C ILE A 252 7.80 -11.05 -15.45
N GLY A 253 6.52 -11.23 -15.73
CA GLY A 253 5.82 -12.49 -15.62
C GLY A 253 5.52 -13.11 -16.97
N GLU A 254 5.52 -14.44 -17.01
CA GLU A 254 5.06 -15.23 -18.15
C GLU A 254 3.78 -15.98 -17.76
N ARG A 255 2.81 -16.02 -18.69
CA ARG A 255 1.47 -16.56 -18.45
C ARG A 255 1.52 -18.02 -17.99
N VAL A 256 0.68 -18.33 -17.00
CA VAL A 256 0.46 -19.69 -16.50
C VAL A 256 -0.85 -20.21 -17.08
N ILE A 257 -0.78 -21.35 -17.78
CA ILE A 257 -1.94 -21.99 -18.40
C ILE A 257 -2.01 -23.46 -17.93
N PRO A 258 -3.16 -23.92 -17.39
CA PRO A 258 -4.33 -23.13 -17.03
C PRO A 258 -4.05 -22.18 -15.84
N THR A 259 -4.91 -21.18 -15.65
CA THR A 259 -4.89 -20.34 -14.44
C THR A 259 -5.00 -21.24 -13.20
N PRO A 260 -4.11 -21.10 -12.19
CA PRO A 260 -4.19 -21.89 -10.97
C PRO A 260 -5.54 -21.73 -10.24
N PRO A 261 -6.16 -22.81 -9.72
CA PRO A 261 -7.50 -22.72 -9.10
C PRO A 261 -7.57 -21.81 -7.86
N ASP A 262 -6.50 -21.75 -7.08
CA ASP A 262 -6.32 -20.85 -5.93
C ASP A 262 -6.29 -19.39 -6.40
N ALA A 263 -5.47 -19.07 -7.40
CA ALA A 263 -5.42 -17.73 -7.98
C ALA A 263 -6.76 -17.30 -8.61
N LEU A 264 -7.49 -18.24 -9.22
CA LEU A 264 -8.84 -17.98 -9.74
C LEU A 264 -9.81 -17.60 -8.61
N LYS A 265 -9.82 -18.40 -7.54
CA LYS A 265 -10.68 -18.18 -6.38
C LYS A 265 -10.40 -16.81 -5.75
N ASP A 266 -9.14 -16.55 -5.39
CA ASP A 266 -8.73 -15.33 -4.69
C ASP A 266 -9.02 -14.06 -5.53
N ALA A 267 -8.93 -14.16 -6.86
CA ALA A 267 -9.22 -13.05 -7.77
C ALA A 267 -10.71 -12.75 -7.93
N THR A 268 -11.57 -13.73 -7.69
CA THR A 268 -13.03 -13.57 -7.74
C THR A 268 -13.66 -13.20 -6.40
N GLU A 269 -12.93 -13.41 -5.28
CA GLU A 269 -13.41 -13.00 -3.97
C GLU A 269 -13.25 -11.49 -3.76
N PRO A 270 -14.17 -10.83 -3.02
CA PRO A 270 -14.01 -9.44 -2.65
C PRO A 270 -12.69 -9.20 -1.88
N PRO A 271 -12.05 -8.03 -2.03
CA PRO A 271 -10.82 -7.72 -1.30
C PRO A 271 -10.98 -7.86 0.22
N ASP A 272 -10.00 -8.51 0.85
CA ASP A 272 -9.88 -8.69 2.31
C ASP A 272 -9.03 -7.60 2.98
N ILE A 273 -8.52 -6.65 2.19
CA ILE A 273 -7.81 -5.46 2.65
C ILE A 273 -8.77 -4.30 2.99
N PRO A 274 -8.35 -3.39 3.89
CA PRO A 274 -7.15 -3.47 4.72
C PRO A 274 -7.34 -4.43 5.89
N GLY A 275 -6.24 -5.08 6.29
CA GLY A 275 -6.20 -5.93 7.47
C GLY A 275 -6.37 -5.15 8.78
N PHE A 276 -6.04 -5.78 9.91
CA PHE A 276 -6.22 -5.16 11.22
C PHE A 276 -5.39 -3.84 11.37
N PRO A 277 -5.99 -2.74 11.87
CA PRO A 277 -5.33 -1.43 12.01
C PRO A 277 -4.32 -1.40 13.17
N TRP A 278 -3.12 -1.95 12.96
CA TRP A 278 -2.07 -2.04 13.99
C TRP A 278 -1.63 -0.70 14.58
N TRP A 279 -1.80 0.40 13.85
CA TRP A 279 -1.52 1.75 14.35
C TRP A 279 -2.36 2.10 15.59
N ILE A 280 -3.58 1.55 15.73
CA ILE A 280 -4.43 1.73 16.93
C ILE A 280 -3.75 1.12 18.15
N VAL A 281 -3.17 -0.08 18.00
CA VAL A 281 -2.49 -0.78 19.11
C VAL A 281 -1.25 -0.01 19.54
N ILE A 282 -0.47 0.51 18.57
CA ILE A 282 0.72 1.33 18.85
C ILE A 282 0.30 2.61 19.59
N MET A 283 -0.74 3.29 19.12
CA MET A 283 -1.26 4.51 19.74
C MET A 283 -1.80 4.26 21.16
N ALA A 284 -2.57 3.19 21.36
CA ALA A 284 -3.07 2.81 22.67
C ALA A 284 -1.93 2.46 23.63
N GLY A 285 -0.93 1.69 23.17
CA GLY A 285 0.27 1.37 23.94
C GLY A 285 1.07 2.63 24.31
N GLY A 286 1.23 3.56 23.38
CA GLY A 286 1.87 4.85 23.61
C GLY A 286 1.13 5.68 24.66
N ALA A 287 -0.20 5.75 24.59
CA ALA A 287 -1.05 6.43 25.57
C ALA A 287 -0.89 5.82 26.99
N VAL A 288 -0.93 4.49 27.10
CA VAL A 288 -0.73 3.78 28.38
C VAL A 288 0.67 4.02 28.93
N ALA A 289 1.70 3.97 28.09
CA ALA A 289 3.09 4.23 28.49
C ALA A 289 3.28 5.67 28.97
N GLY A 290 2.73 6.66 28.25
CA GLY A 290 2.77 8.08 28.63
C GLY A 290 2.06 8.33 29.96
N ALA A 291 0.86 7.76 30.15
CA ALA A 291 0.12 7.85 31.41
C ALA A 291 0.88 7.18 32.56
N GLY A 292 1.46 6.00 32.32
CA GLY A 292 2.29 5.29 33.29
C GLY A 292 3.53 6.07 33.71
N TYR A 293 4.19 6.74 32.76
CA TYR A 293 5.34 7.62 33.00
C TYR A 293 4.95 8.81 33.88
N VAL A 294 3.89 9.54 33.54
CA VAL A 294 3.40 10.68 34.33
C VAL A 294 3.04 10.23 35.76
N TRP A 295 2.37 9.09 35.87
CA TRP A 295 2.02 8.53 37.17
C TRP A 295 3.25 8.15 38.00
N PHE A 296 4.25 7.50 37.39
CA PHE A 296 5.50 7.14 38.07
C PHE A 296 6.30 8.38 38.50
N ALA A 297 6.41 9.39 37.65
CA ALA A 297 7.11 10.63 37.93
C ALA A 297 6.46 11.45 39.06
N GLY A 298 5.16 11.30 39.29
CA GLY A 298 4.45 11.95 40.38
C GLY A 298 4.51 11.22 41.74
N ARG A 299 5.17 10.04 41.80
CA ARG A 299 5.34 9.30 43.06
C ARG A 299 6.27 10.05 44.02
N PRO A 300 5.96 10.08 45.31
CA PRO A 300 6.80 10.77 46.28
C PRO A 300 8.15 10.06 46.47
N VAL A 301 9.22 10.86 46.54
CA VAL A 301 10.56 10.35 46.87
C VAL A 301 10.58 9.91 48.33
N LYS A 302 10.98 8.66 48.61
CA LYS A 302 11.16 8.19 49.98
C LYS A 302 12.26 9.04 50.66
N PRO A 303 12.02 9.63 51.84
CA PRO A 303 13.04 10.41 52.53
C PRO A 303 14.24 9.52 52.87
N LYS A 304 15.45 10.02 52.60
CA LYS A 304 16.70 9.34 52.98
C LYS A 304 16.79 9.30 54.51
N PRO A 305 17.14 8.15 55.14
CA PRO A 305 17.29 8.10 56.59
C PRO A 305 18.33 9.12 57.05
N ARG A 306 17.97 9.97 58.02
CA ARG A 306 18.90 10.94 58.62
C ARG A 306 20.04 10.18 59.32
N PRO A 307 21.32 10.55 59.12
CA PRO A 307 22.40 9.97 59.89
C PRO A 307 22.19 10.28 61.38
N ALA A 308 22.40 9.28 62.23
CA ALA A 308 22.26 9.41 63.68
C ALA A 308 23.15 10.56 64.18
N ARG A 309 22.55 11.51 64.90
CA ARG A 309 23.28 12.59 65.57
C ARG A 309 24.24 11.93 66.57
N LYS A 310 25.55 12.08 66.39
CA LYS A 310 26.52 11.69 67.42
C LYS A 310 26.24 12.50 68.69
N PRO A 311 26.24 11.88 69.89
CA PRO A 311 26.09 12.62 71.13
C PRO A 311 27.24 13.62 71.26
N ALA A 312 26.90 14.85 71.63
CA ALA A 312 27.89 15.86 71.99
C ALA A 312 28.55 15.41 73.31
N HIS A 313 29.88 15.37 73.31
CA HIS A 313 30.69 15.17 74.52
C HIS A 313 30.72 16.44 75.36
#